data_AF-A0A2L0IM10-F1
#
_entry.id   AF-A0A2L0IM10-F1
#
_cell.length_a   1.000
_cell.length_b   1.000
_cell.length_c   1.000
_cell.angle_alpha   90.00
_cell.angle_beta   90.00
_cell.angle_gamma   90.00
#
_symmetry.space_group_name_H-M   'P 1'
#
loop_
_entity.id
_entity.type
_entity.pdbx_description
1 polymer ?
#
loop_
_entity_poly.entity_id
_entity_poly.type
_entity_poly.pdbx_seq_one_letter_code
_entity_poly.pdbx_strand_id
1 'polypeptide(L)'
;MAAHAELTTGVERDLCFKKNEDIPSAYNCLTVKKESSNKEMDTLIAETVKRIKANNVGPFNGKEDNPETAGDVYSQRFIEAQKFWKNYRDKLCLSVATELDEDADDYQSYIDQCQINLNKNHAGEIAQMGLPPAD
;
A
#
# COMPACT_ATOMS: atom_id res chain seq x y z
N MET A 1 9.13 28.70 5.58
CA MET A 1 8.22 27.64 5.09
C MET A 1 8.69 26.36 5.75
N ALA A 2 7.80 25.62 6.40
CA ALA A 2 8.10 24.23 6.73
C ALA A 2 8.31 23.50 5.40
N ALA A 3 9.42 22.80 5.24
CA ALA A 3 9.55 21.84 4.15
C ALA A 3 8.60 20.70 4.52
N HIS A 4 7.64 20.40 3.66
CA HIS A 4 6.80 19.21 3.81
C HIS A 4 7.32 18.16 2.85
N ALA A 5 7.56 16.94 3.33
CA ALA A 5 7.95 15.85 2.46
C ALA A 5 6.89 15.61 1.36
N GLU A 6 7.34 15.33 0.13
CA GLU A 6 6.43 15.11 -1.00
C GLU A 6 5.39 14.01 -0.72
N LEU A 7 5.77 13.01 0.07
CA LEU A 7 4.90 11.90 0.46
C LEU A 7 3.63 12.36 1.19
N THR A 8 3.63 13.49 1.89
CA THR A 8 2.46 13.95 2.66
C THR A 8 1.56 14.91 1.90
N THR A 9 1.92 15.21 0.64
CA THR A 9 1.15 16.07 -0.25
C THR A 9 0.38 15.25 -1.27
N GLY A 10 -0.80 15.69 -1.70
CA GLY A 10 -1.54 14.97 -2.73
C GLY A 10 -2.97 15.43 -2.93
N VAL A 11 -3.53 15.01 -4.07
CA VAL A 11 -4.84 15.47 -4.54
C VAL A 11 -5.98 15.02 -3.63
N GLU A 12 -5.85 13.90 -2.92
CA GLU A 12 -6.88 13.42 -2.00
C GLU A 12 -7.08 14.39 -0.84
N ARG A 13 -6.00 14.78 -0.17
CA ARG A 13 -6.01 15.79 0.90
C ARG A 13 -6.54 17.11 0.37
N ASP A 14 -6.01 17.62 -0.74
CA ASP A 14 -6.44 18.90 -1.30
C ASP A 14 -7.95 18.92 -1.61
N LEU A 15 -8.49 17.83 -2.17
CA LEU A 15 -9.91 17.72 -2.45
C LEU A 15 -10.75 17.61 -1.18
N CYS A 16 -10.31 16.88 -0.17
CA CYS A 16 -11.04 16.76 1.10
C CYS A 16 -11.11 18.09 1.85
N PHE A 17 -10.00 18.84 1.92
CA PHE A 17 -9.96 20.13 2.61
C PHE A 17 -10.61 21.28 1.82
N LYS A 18 -10.74 21.14 0.50
CA LYS A 18 -11.48 22.10 -0.34
C LYS A 18 -13.00 21.89 -0.33
N LYS A 19 -13.46 20.63 -0.21
CA LYS A 19 -14.89 20.27 -0.37
C LYS A 19 -15.69 20.29 0.91
N ASN A 20 -15.05 20.12 2.07
CA ASN A 20 -15.73 20.06 3.35
C ASN A 20 -15.68 21.44 4.03
N GLU A 21 -16.82 21.87 4.58
CA GLU A 21 -16.97 23.20 5.19
C GLU A 21 -16.27 23.30 6.55
N ASP A 22 -16.12 22.17 7.25
CA ASP A 22 -15.44 22.08 8.53
C ASP A 22 -14.22 21.14 8.49
N ILE A 23 -13.24 21.45 9.34
CA ILE A 23 -11.97 20.76 9.43
C ILE A 23 -12.12 19.28 9.86
N PRO A 24 -12.92 18.93 10.89
CA PRO A 24 -13.18 17.52 11.23
C PRO A 24 -13.71 16.68 10.06
N SER A 25 -14.66 17.21 9.29
CA SER A 25 -15.19 16.53 8.10
C SER A 25 -14.12 16.34 7.02
N ALA A 26 -13.21 17.30 6.85
CA ALA A 26 -12.08 17.17 5.93
C ALA A 26 -11.12 16.03 6.33
N TYR A 27 -10.79 15.91 7.62
CA TYR A 27 -9.99 14.79 8.13
C TYR A 27 -10.70 13.45 7.91
N ASN A 28 -11.97 13.35 8.29
CA ASN A 28 -12.74 12.12 8.10
C ASN A 28 -12.82 11.71 6.62
N CYS A 29 -13.00 12.67 5.71
CA CYS A 29 -12.94 12.43 4.27
C CYS A 29 -11.62 11.77 3.86
N LEU A 30 -10.49 12.29 4.35
CA LEU A 30 -9.17 11.77 4.01
C LEU A 30 -8.92 10.38 4.60
N THR A 31 -9.35 10.14 5.84
CA THR A 31 -9.27 8.81 6.48
C THR A 31 -10.05 7.76 5.69
N VAL A 32 -11.26 8.08 5.22
CA VAL A 32 -12.04 7.20 4.34
C VAL A 32 -11.31 6.93 3.02
N LYS A 33 -10.62 7.92 2.45
CA LYS A 33 -9.80 7.72 1.23
C LYS A 33 -8.61 6.80 1.50
N LYS A 34 -7.93 6.95 2.63
CA LYS A 34 -6.84 6.05 3.05
C LYS A 34 -7.34 4.62 3.24
N GLU A 35 -8.52 4.43 3.84
CA GLU A 35 -9.12 3.11 4.00
C GLU A 35 -9.49 2.47 2.67
N SER A 36 -10.07 3.23 1.73
CA SER A 36 -10.32 2.77 0.35
C SER A 36 -9.03 2.33 -0.33
N SER A 37 -7.98 3.17 -0.25
CA SER A 37 -6.68 2.87 -0.83
C SER A 37 -6.05 1.60 -0.25
N ASN A 38 -6.17 1.39 1.07
CA ASN A 38 -5.70 0.16 1.72
C ASN A 38 -6.46 -1.08 1.23
N LYS A 39 -7.78 -0.98 1.08
CA LYS A 39 -8.61 -2.07 0.57
C LYS A 39 -8.30 -2.39 -0.90
N GLU A 40 -8.04 -1.39 -1.72
CA GLU A 40 -7.58 -1.55 -3.10
C GLU A 40 -6.23 -2.27 -3.15
N MET A 41 -5.28 -1.89 -2.27
CA MET A 41 -4.00 -2.58 -2.14
C MET A 41 -4.16 -4.05 -1.71
N ASP A 42 -5.01 -4.33 -0.73
CA ASP A 42 -5.31 -5.72 -0.31
C ASP A 42 -5.89 -6.56 -1.45
N THR A 43 -6.77 -5.95 -2.25
CA THR A 43 -7.36 -6.59 -3.43
C THR A 43 -6.29 -6.89 -4.48
N LEU A 44 -5.43 -5.92 -4.78
CA LEU A 44 -4.32 -6.09 -5.72
C LEU A 44 -3.36 -7.20 -5.28
N ILE A 45 -3.01 -7.27 -3.98
CA ILE A 45 -2.15 -8.32 -3.42
C ILE A 45 -2.82 -9.69 -3.60
N ALA A 46 -4.10 -9.82 -3.28
CA ALA A 46 -4.83 -11.07 -3.42
C ALA A 46 -4.94 -11.53 -4.88
N GLU A 47 -5.18 -10.62 -5.81
CA GLU A 47 -5.19 -10.92 -7.24
C GLU A 47 -3.80 -11.32 -7.75
N THR A 48 -2.75 -10.64 -7.29
CA THR A 48 -1.36 -10.95 -7.64
C THR A 48 -0.99 -12.36 -7.17
N VAL A 49 -1.38 -12.75 -5.95
CA VAL A 49 -1.21 -14.12 -5.44
C VAL A 49 -1.88 -15.16 -6.34
N LYS A 50 -3.12 -14.89 -6.80
CA LYS A 50 -3.81 -15.79 -7.75
C LYS A 50 -3.03 -15.93 -9.05
N ARG A 51 -2.55 -14.82 -9.62
CA ARG A 51 -1.73 -14.82 -10.85
C ARG A 51 -0.41 -15.56 -10.66
N ILE A 52 0.28 -15.38 -9.53
CA ILE A 52 1.50 -16.13 -9.21
C ILE A 52 1.21 -17.63 -9.26
N LYS A 53 0.17 -18.09 -8.55
CA LYS A 53 -0.15 -19.52 -8.47
C LYS A 53 -0.53 -20.11 -9.82
N ALA A 54 -1.39 -19.42 -10.58
CA ALA A 54 -1.83 -19.87 -11.90
C ALA A 54 -0.66 -20.02 -12.89
N ASN A 55 0.32 -19.12 -12.82
CA ASN A 55 1.41 -19.06 -13.78
C ASN A 55 2.67 -19.87 -13.36
N ASN A 56 2.67 -20.52 -12.20
CA ASN A 56 3.85 -21.21 -11.65
C ASN A 56 3.50 -22.60 -11.08
N VAL A 57 2.84 -23.44 -11.87
CA VAL A 57 2.32 -24.76 -11.43
C VAL A 57 3.37 -25.87 -11.26
N GLY A 58 4.59 -25.68 -11.76
CA GLY A 58 5.66 -26.70 -11.73
C GLY A 58 6.20 -26.98 -10.32
N PRO A 59 6.89 -28.12 -10.11
CA PRO A 59 7.45 -28.48 -8.81
C PRO A 59 8.49 -27.47 -8.33
N PHE A 60 8.49 -27.16 -7.03
CA PHE A 60 9.52 -26.29 -6.44
C PHE A 60 10.89 -26.98 -6.47
N ASN A 61 11.93 -26.23 -6.89
CA ASN A 61 13.30 -26.72 -7.10
C ASN A 61 13.45 -27.86 -8.12
N GLY A 62 12.48 -28.06 -9.02
CA GLY A 62 12.55 -29.09 -10.06
C GLY A 62 12.53 -30.53 -9.53
N LYS A 63 12.12 -30.71 -8.26
CA LYS A 63 11.98 -32.02 -7.62
C LYS A 63 10.54 -32.49 -7.75
N GLU A 64 10.30 -33.48 -8.61
CA GLU A 64 8.94 -33.98 -8.90
C GLU A 64 8.20 -34.55 -7.68
N ASP A 65 8.94 -34.98 -6.66
CA ASP A 65 8.42 -35.48 -5.38
C ASP A 65 8.15 -34.37 -4.34
N ASN A 66 8.39 -33.10 -4.70
CA ASN A 66 8.14 -31.99 -3.80
C ASN A 66 6.63 -31.72 -3.68
N PRO A 67 6.06 -31.71 -2.45
CA PRO A 67 4.64 -31.42 -2.27
C PRO A 67 4.25 -29.97 -2.60
N GLU A 68 5.22 -29.05 -2.72
CA GLU A 68 4.98 -27.64 -3.03
C GLU A 68 5.27 -27.30 -4.50
N THR A 69 4.41 -26.49 -5.11
CA THR A 69 4.68 -25.89 -6.42
C THR A 69 5.59 -24.65 -6.28
N ALA A 70 6.25 -24.26 -7.37
CA ALA A 70 6.97 -22.99 -7.44
C ALA A 70 6.05 -21.80 -7.13
N GLY A 71 4.78 -21.86 -7.55
CA GLY A 71 3.74 -20.87 -7.28
C GLY A 71 3.36 -20.80 -5.81
N ASP A 72 3.32 -21.92 -5.09
CA ASP A 72 3.08 -21.91 -3.64
C ASP A 72 4.19 -21.18 -2.90
N VAL A 73 5.44 -21.55 -3.15
CA VAL A 73 6.60 -20.92 -2.50
C VAL A 73 6.73 -19.44 -2.90
N TYR A 74 6.53 -19.11 -4.18
CA TYR A 74 6.58 -17.73 -4.65
C TYR A 74 5.46 -16.90 -3.99
N SER A 75 4.22 -17.39 -3.98
CA SER A 75 3.11 -16.67 -3.38
C SER A 75 3.29 -16.44 -1.87
N GLN A 76 3.86 -17.42 -1.16
CA GLN A 76 4.17 -17.27 0.27
C GLN A 76 5.20 -16.18 0.51
N ARG A 77 6.31 -16.20 -0.24
CA ARG A 77 7.36 -15.17 -0.16
C ARG A 77 6.83 -13.79 -0.52
N PHE A 78 5.97 -13.71 -1.54
CA PHE A 78 5.31 -12.46 -1.91
C PHE A 78 4.44 -11.94 -0.77
N ILE A 79 3.56 -12.77 -0.19
CA ILE A 79 2.72 -12.39 0.96
C ILE A 79 3.57 -11.90 2.15
N GLU A 80 4.68 -12.56 2.43
CA GLU A 80 5.61 -12.15 3.49
C GLU A 80 6.26 -10.79 3.18
N ALA A 81 6.72 -10.57 1.95
CA ALA A 81 7.23 -9.27 1.51
C ALA A 81 6.17 -8.16 1.66
N GLN A 82 4.90 -8.45 1.36
CA GLN A 82 3.80 -7.49 1.53
C GLN A 82 3.56 -7.11 3.00
N LYS A 83 3.75 -8.04 3.95
CA LYS A 83 3.66 -7.74 5.38
C LYS A 83 4.77 -6.79 5.82
N PHE A 84 6.00 -7.06 5.38
CA PHE A 84 7.14 -6.18 5.67
C PHE A 84 6.97 -4.80 5.03
N TRP A 85 6.50 -4.75 3.79
CA TRP A 85 6.25 -3.48 3.11
C TRP A 85 5.20 -2.63 3.82
N LYS A 86 4.08 -3.22 4.28
CA LYS A 86 3.07 -2.48 5.06
C LYS A 86 3.66 -1.91 6.35
N ASN A 87 4.47 -2.70 7.06
CA ASN A 87 5.14 -2.23 8.27
C ASN A 87 6.12 -1.08 7.98
N TYR A 88 6.92 -1.22 6.92
CA TYR A 88 7.82 -0.16 6.45
C TYR A 88 7.04 1.12 6.11
N ARG A 89 5.95 1.00 5.34
CA ARG A 89 5.07 2.11 4.96
C ARG A 89 4.57 2.86 6.19
N ASP A 90 4.03 2.13 7.17
CA ASP A 90 3.48 2.73 8.37
C ASP A 90 4.58 3.46 9.19
N LYS A 91 5.77 2.86 9.31
CA LYS A 91 6.91 3.47 10.00
C LYS A 91 7.47 4.68 9.28
N LEU A 92 7.54 4.63 7.95
CA LEU A 92 7.99 5.76 7.14
C LEU A 92 7.01 6.93 7.26
N CYS A 93 5.71 6.68 7.18
CA CYS A 93 4.72 7.75 7.29
C CYS A 93 4.71 8.42 8.68
N LEU A 94 4.93 7.63 9.75
CA LEU A 94 5.16 8.21 11.08
C LEU A 94 6.43 9.07 11.12
N SER A 95 7.55 8.57 10.58
CA SER A 95 8.82 9.29 10.55
C SER A 95 8.73 10.61 9.76
N VAL A 96 7.97 10.62 8.68
CA VAL A 96 7.77 11.82 7.86
C VAL A 96 6.84 12.80 8.58
N ALA A 97 5.82 12.31 9.28
CA ALA A 97 4.94 13.16 10.08
C ALA A 97 5.63 13.75 11.33
N THR A 98 6.75 13.19 11.80
CA THR A 98 7.54 13.72 12.93
C THR A 98 8.08 15.14 12.70
N GLU A 99 8.12 15.61 11.45
CA GLU A 99 8.41 17.03 11.16
C GLU A 99 7.31 17.98 11.67
N LEU A 100 6.14 17.44 12.02
CA LEU A 100 5.03 18.12 12.68
C LEU A 100 5.03 17.80 14.18
N ASP A 101 4.46 18.71 14.96
CA ASP A 101 4.10 18.42 16.36
C ASP A 101 3.06 17.29 16.37
N GLU A 102 3.27 16.24 17.16
CA GLU A 102 2.33 15.09 17.22
C GLU A 102 0.96 15.51 17.79
N ASP A 103 0.95 16.60 18.57
CA ASP A 103 -0.27 17.23 19.08
C ASP A 103 -0.90 18.23 18.09
N ALA A 104 -0.30 18.44 16.91
CA ALA A 104 -0.89 19.28 15.88
C ALA A 104 -2.12 18.62 15.26
N ASP A 105 -3.17 19.42 15.07
CA ASP A 105 -4.42 18.96 14.46
C ASP A 105 -4.23 18.28 13.08
N ASP A 106 -3.17 18.64 12.35
CA ASP A 106 -2.91 18.13 11.00
C ASP A 106 -2.05 16.87 10.92
N TYR A 107 -1.45 16.42 12.03
CA TYR A 107 -0.55 15.26 12.10
C TYR A 107 -1.14 14.01 11.41
N GLN A 108 -2.39 13.68 11.71
CA GLN A 108 -3.06 12.51 11.11
C GLN A 108 -3.29 12.65 9.60
N SER A 109 -3.55 13.86 9.08
CA SER A 109 -3.76 14.03 7.63
C SER A 109 -2.50 13.79 6.81
N TYR A 110 -1.32 14.08 7.38
CA TYR A 110 -0.04 13.84 6.72
C TYR A 110 0.25 12.35 6.66
N ILE A 111 -0.03 11.61 7.72
CA ILE A 111 0.07 10.15 7.75
C ILE A 111 -0.88 9.52 6.73
N ASP A 112 -2.15 9.94 6.71
CA ASP A 112 -3.15 9.38 5.80
C ASP A 112 -2.78 9.62 4.34
N GLN A 113 -2.35 10.85 3.98
CA GLN A 113 -1.91 11.15 2.62
C GLN A 113 -0.63 10.39 2.23
N CYS A 114 0.32 10.23 3.16
CA CYS A 114 1.52 9.43 2.96
C CYS A 114 1.19 7.97 2.64
N GLN A 115 0.26 7.36 3.39
CA GLN A 115 -0.14 5.98 3.13
C GLN A 115 -0.82 5.83 1.76
N ILE A 116 -1.68 6.78 1.37
CA ILE A 116 -2.31 6.78 0.04
C ILE A 116 -1.26 6.82 -1.06
N ASN A 117 -0.27 7.70 -0.94
CA ASN A 117 0.78 7.86 -1.94
C ASN A 117 1.68 6.63 -2.05
N LEU A 118 2.09 6.07 -0.91
CA LEU A 118 2.90 4.85 -0.91
C LEU A 118 2.13 3.64 -1.46
N ASN A 119 0.81 3.55 -1.20
CA ASN A 119 -0.02 2.53 -1.84
C ASN A 119 -0.01 2.66 -3.37
N LYS A 120 -0.16 3.88 -3.92
CA LYS A 120 -0.08 4.10 -5.38
C LYS A 120 1.28 3.71 -5.95
N ASN A 121 2.36 4.09 -5.29
CA ASN A 121 3.72 3.78 -5.74
C ASN A 121 3.96 2.27 -5.74
N HIS A 122 3.57 1.58 -4.67
CA HIS A 122 3.76 0.14 -4.55
C HIS A 122 2.87 -0.65 -5.50
N ALA A 123 1.69 -0.15 -5.85
CA ALA A 123 0.89 -0.75 -6.93
C ALA A 123 1.67 -0.73 -8.26
N GLY A 124 2.45 0.32 -8.52
CA GLY A 124 3.38 0.40 -9.64
C GLY A 124 4.50 -0.65 -9.56
N GLU A 125 5.08 -0.86 -8.38
CA GLU A 125 6.11 -1.90 -8.16
C GLU A 125 5.55 -3.32 -8.38
N ILE A 126 4.35 -3.61 -7.86
CA ILE A 126 3.67 -4.89 -8.10
C ILE A 126 3.39 -5.09 -9.60
N ALA A 127 2.97 -4.03 -10.31
CA ALA A 127 2.72 -4.11 -11.75
C ALA A 127 3.99 -4.47 -12.55
N GLN A 128 5.18 -4.05 -12.10
CA GLN A 128 6.46 -4.39 -12.74
C GLN A 128 6.81 -5.87 -12.65
N MET A 129 6.16 -6.66 -11.79
CA MET A 129 6.32 -8.12 -11.78
C MET A 129 5.85 -8.77 -13.08
N GLY A 130 5.03 -8.09 -13.89
CA GLY A 130 4.68 -8.52 -15.25
C GLY A 130 3.94 -9.85 -15.32
N LEU A 131 3.23 -10.23 -14.26
CA LEU A 131 2.52 -11.50 -14.20
C LEU A 131 1.34 -11.52 -15.18
N PRO A 132 1.22 -12.58 -16.01
CA PRO A 132 0.04 -12.76 -16.86
C PRO A 132 -1.25 -12.85 -16.02
N PRO A 133 -2.43 -12.66 -16.66
CA PRO A 133 -3.71 -13.00 -16.04
C PRO A 133 -3.72 -14.44 -15.50
N ALA A 134 -4.55 -14.69 -14.49
CA ALA A 134 -4.83 -16.06 -14.07
C ALA A 134 -5.86 -16.63 -15.04
N ASP A 135 -5.52 -17.74 -15.71
CA ASP A 135 -6.44 -18.52 -16.53
C ASP A 135 -7.48 -19.27 -15.67
#